data_AF-A0A455UEG5-F1
#
_entry.id   AF-A0A455UEG5-F1
#
_cell.length_a   1.000
_cell.length_b   1.000
_cell.length_c   1.000
_cell.angle_alpha   90.00
_cell.angle_beta   90.00
_cell.angle_gamma   90.00
#
_symmetry.space_group_name_H-M   'P 1'
#
loop_
_entity.id
_entity.type
_entity.pdbx_description
1 polymer ?
#
loop_
_entity_poly.entity_id
_entity_poly.type
_entity_poly.pdbx_seq_one_letter_code
_entity_poly.pdbx_strand_id
1 'polypeptide(L)'
;MDANLLHISYEGGILEDPWAEAEDDMWRWSVSPEAAPDQPTYVELTFEKGDIVAIDGEPLKAHEVLEKLNKLGGDNGIGRLDIVENRYVGMKSRGCYETPGGTIMLRAHRAIESLTLDREEAHLKDQLMPKYAEVIYNGYWWSPERRMLQAAIDETQKNVAGVVRMKLYKGNATVVGRKSDESLFDESIATFEDDAGAYNQKDAEGFIKLNALRLRIAAGKGRKQS
;
A
#
# COMPACT_ATOMS: atom_id res chain seq x y z
N MET A 1 13.94 -20.78 -8.26
CA MET A 1 13.52 -19.47 -8.79
C MET A 1 12.25 -19.65 -9.57
N ASP A 2 11.23 -18.83 -9.31
CA ASP A 2 10.04 -18.70 -10.15
C ASP A 2 9.89 -17.24 -10.56
N ALA A 3 9.52 -16.98 -11.81
CA ALA A 3 9.51 -15.64 -12.40
C ALA A 3 8.27 -15.43 -13.26
N ASN A 4 7.56 -14.35 -12.98
CA ASN A 4 6.42 -13.88 -13.76
C ASN A 4 6.41 -12.35 -13.78
N LEU A 5 5.45 -11.71 -14.44
CA LEU A 5 5.41 -10.25 -14.57
C LEU A 5 5.29 -9.52 -13.21
N LEU A 6 4.73 -10.13 -12.17
CA LEU A 6 4.57 -9.49 -10.87
C LEU A 6 5.86 -9.52 -10.05
N HIS A 7 6.55 -10.66 -10.04
CA HIS A 7 7.74 -10.82 -9.22
C HIS A 7 8.68 -11.94 -9.70
N ILE A 8 9.90 -11.94 -9.16
CA ILE A 8 10.78 -13.11 -9.12
C ILE A 8 10.93 -13.57 -7.66
N SER A 9 10.82 -14.87 -7.42
CA SER A 9 11.07 -15.50 -6.11
C SER A 9 12.33 -16.36 -6.13
N TYR A 10 13.05 -16.36 -5.01
CA TYR A 10 14.29 -17.09 -4.78
C TYR A 10 14.18 -17.83 -3.45
N GLU A 11 14.50 -19.13 -3.46
CA GLU A 11 14.40 -20.01 -2.31
C GLU A 11 15.42 -21.15 -2.44
N GLY A 12 15.78 -21.76 -1.31
CA GLY A 12 16.70 -22.90 -1.23
C GLY A 12 18.18 -22.49 -1.25
N GLY A 13 19.06 -23.49 -1.09
CA GLY A 13 20.51 -23.26 -1.13
C GLY A 13 20.99 -22.36 0.01
N ILE A 14 21.79 -21.34 -0.30
CA ILE A 14 22.34 -20.41 0.71
C ILE A 14 21.25 -19.70 1.53
N LEU A 15 20.06 -19.50 0.95
CA LEU A 15 18.94 -18.86 1.63
C LEU A 15 18.30 -19.76 2.71
N GLU A 16 18.62 -21.05 2.77
CA GLU A 16 18.12 -21.94 3.82
C GLU A 16 18.68 -21.59 5.21
N ASP A 17 19.85 -20.94 5.28
CA ASP A 17 20.38 -20.35 6.51
C ASP A 17 19.90 -18.89 6.62
N PRO A 18 18.98 -18.55 7.55
CA PRO A 18 18.51 -17.17 7.71
C PRO A 18 19.59 -16.19 8.17
N TRP A 19 20.78 -16.65 8.57
CA TRP A 19 21.92 -15.81 8.92
C TRP A 19 22.80 -15.45 7.72
N ALA A 20 22.70 -16.20 6.61
CA ALA A 20 23.44 -15.93 5.39
C ALA A 20 22.77 -14.82 4.57
N GLU A 21 23.50 -13.75 4.24
CA GLU A 21 23.01 -12.70 3.38
C GLU A 21 22.73 -13.21 1.96
N ALA A 22 21.71 -12.67 1.31
CA ALA A 22 21.40 -12.96 -0.09
C ALA A 22 22.54 -12.45 -1.01
N GLU A 23 23.06 -13.32 -1.87
CA GLU A 23 24.13 -12.97 -2.81
C GLU A 23 23.64 -11.96 -3.85
N ASP A 24 24.47 -10.97 -4.22
CA ASP A 24 24.00 -9.87 -5.09
C ASP A 24 23.68 -10.33 -6.53
N ASP A 25 24.38 -11.36 -7.02
CA ASP A 25 24.16 -11.96 -8.34
C ASP A 25 22.89 -12.82 -8.43
N MET A 26 22.25 -13.08 -7.30
CA MET A 26 20.94 -13.74 -7.24
C MET A 26 19.84 -12.82 -7.80
N TRP A 27 19.92 -11.52 -7.56
CA TRP A 27 18.92 -10.54 -7.97
C TRP A 27 19.02 -10.25 -9.47
N ARG A 28 17.93 -10.44 -10.21
CA ARG A 28 17.94 -10.40 -11.69
C ARG A 28 17.28 -9.16 -12.28
N TRP A 29 16.33 -8.57 -11.58
CA TRP A 29 15.54 -7.45 -12.10
C TRP A 29 16.00 -6.11 -11.55
N SER A 30 16.40 -6.09 -10.28
CA SER A 30 16.76 -4.89 -9.55
C SER A 30 18.26 -4.78 -9.38
N VAL A 31 18.79 -3.57 -9.52
CA VAL A 31 20.14 -3.26 -9.02
C VAL A 31 20.12 -3.19 -7.49
N SER A 32 21.27 -3.28 -6.83
CA SER A 32 21.33 -3.00 -5.40
C SER A 32 21.00 -1.52 -5.14
N PRO A 33 20.40 -1.18 -3.98
CA PRO A 33 20.19 0.22 -3.61
C PRO A 33 21.46 1.08 -3.69
N GLU A 34 22.63 0.49 -3.42
CA GLU A 34 23.93 1.13 -3.52
C GLU A 34 24.32 1.44 -4.97
N ALA A 35 23.96 0.56 -5.91
CA ALA A 35 24.24 0.70 -7.34
C ALA A 35 23.16 1.50 -8.12
N ALA A 36 22.01 1.77 -7.50
CA ALA A 36 20.96 2.60 -8.10
C ALA A 36 21.42 4.05 -8.34
N PRO A 37 20.83 4.77 -9.32
CA PRO A 37 21.20 6.14 -9.66
C PRO A 37 21.27 7.11 -8.47
N ASP A 38 22.20 8.05 -8.53
CA ASP A 38 22.31 9.14 -7.55
C ASP A 38 21.28 10.25 -7.76
N GLN A 39 20.56 10.22 -8.88
CA GLN A 39 19.45 11.13 -9.17
C GLN A 39 18.12 10.42 -9.00
N PRO A 40 17.17 10.99 -8.25
CA PRO A 40 15.85 10.39 -8.06
C PRO A 40 15.04 10.41 -9.36
N THR A 41 14.29 9.34 -9.59
CA THR A 41 13.28 9.29 -10.66
C THR A 41 11.93 9.73 -10.11
N TYR A 42 11.25 10.62 -10.81
CA TYR A 42 9.85 10.98 -10.50
C TYR A 42 8.94 10.33 -11.53
N VAL A 43 7.79 9.85 -11.09
CA VAL A 43 6.78 9.24 -11.94
C VAL A 43 5.38 9.59 -11.45
N GLU A 44 4.47 9.93 -12.36
CA GLU A 44 3.06 10.16 -12.07
C GLU A 44 2.21 8.97 -12.51
N LEU A 45 1.35 8.48 -11.62
CA LEU A 45 0.48 7.32 -11.84
C LEU A 45 -0.97 7.79 -11.82
N THR A 46 -1.66 7.63 -12.95
CA THR A 46 -3.08 8.00 -13.07
C THR A 46 -3.95 6.79 -12.75
N PHE A 47 -4.87 6.97 -11.81
CA PHE A 47 -5.83 5.98 -11.35
C PHE A 47 -7.22 6.25 -11.91
N GLU A 48 -7.92 5.19 -12.26
CA GLU A 48 -9.36 5.17 -12.56
C GLU A 48 -9.97 3.93 -11.91
N LYS A 49 -10.96 4.13 -11.03
CA LYS A 49 -11.65 3.06 -10.30
C LYS A 49 -10.71 2.05 -9.61
N GLY A 50 -9.63 2.55 -9.03
CA GLY A 50 -8.62 1.75 -8.33
C GLY A 50 -7.49 1.21 -9.21
N ASP A 51 -7.63 1.24 -10.53
CA ASP A 51 -6.63 0.71 -11.47
C ASP A 51 -5.74 1.82 -12.03
N ILE A 52 -4.45 1.53 -12.24
CA ILE A 52 -3.55 2.47 -12.93
C ILE A 52 -3.78 2.36 -14.43
N VAL A 53 -4.19 3.47 -15.05
CA VAL A 53 -4.52 3.54 -16.49
C VAL A 53 -3.48 4.30 -17.31
N ALA A 54 -2.61 5.08 -16.67
CA ALA A 54 -1.54 5.82 -17.34
C ALA A 54 -0.32 6.06 -16.43
N ILE A 55 0.85 6.24 -17.05
CA ILE A 55 2.10 6.62 -16.39
C ILE A 55 2.67 7.86 -17.10
N ASP A 56 2.93 8.93 -16.35
CA ASP A 56 3.38 10.24 -16.87
C ASP A 56 2.47 10.79 -17.99
N GLY A 57 1.16 10.56 -17.84
CA GLY A 57 0.15 10.98 -18.81
C GLY A 57 0.01 10.09 -20.05
N GLU A 58 0.85 9.07 -20.21
CA GLU A 58 0.76 8.10 -21.30
C GLU A 58 -0.16 6.93 -20.92
N PRO A 59 -1.30 6.72 -21.62
CA PRO A 59 -2.17 5.57 -21.37
C PRO A 59 -1.48 4.25 -21.68
N LEU A 60 -1.65 3.26 -20.80
CA LEU A 60 -1.00 1.95 -20.91
C LEU A 60 -1.98 0.83 -20.55
N LYS A 61 -1.79 -0.35 -21.14
CA LYS A 61 -2.50 -1.56 -20.68
C LYS A 61 -1.95 -2.00 -19.33
N ALA A 62 -2.75 -2.73 -18.55
CA ALA A 62 -2.37 -3.20 -17.22
C ALA A 62 -1.01 -3.93 -17.17
N HIS A 63 -0.69 -4.77 -18.18
CA HIS A 63 0.60 -5.44 -18.22
C HIS A 63 1.76 -4.49 -18.54
N GLU A 64 1.54 -3.47 -19.38
CA GLU A 64 2.56 -2.46 -19.75
C GLU A 64 2.83 -1.52 -18.59
N VAL A 65 1.81 -1.20 -17.78
CA VAL A 65 1.98 -0.48 -16.50
C VAL A 65 2.93 -1.24 -15.59
N LEU A 66 2.66 -2.53 -15.35
CA LEU A 66 3.48 -3.33 -14.46
C LEU A 66 4.91 -3.51 -15.00
N GLU A 67 5.06 -3.72 -16.32
CA GLU A 67 6.37 -3.80 -16.97
C GLU A 67 7.18 -2.49 -16.84
N LYS A 68 6.57 -1.33 -17.13
CA LYS A 68 7.21 -0.01 -16.99
C LYS A 68 7.61 0.25 -15.54
N LEU A 69 6.74 -0.07 -14.57
CA LEU A 69 7.05 0.10 -13.15
C LEU A 69 8.10 -0.90 -12.65
N ASN A 70 8.14 -2.12 -13.18
CA ASN A 70 9.22 -3.05 -12.88
C ASN A 70 10.57 -2.53 -13.35
N LYS A 71 10.63 -1.95 -14.55
CA LYS A 71 11.86 -1.33 -15.07
C LYS A 71 12.30 -0.15 -14.19
N LEU A 72 11.41 0.80 -13.93
CA LEU A 72 11.71 1.99 -13.12
C LEU A 72 12.10 1.62 -11.68
N GLY A 73 11.37 0.68 -11.09
CA GLY A 73 11.64 0.18 -9.74
C GLY A 73 12.94 -0.60 -9.66
N GLY A 74 13.18 -1.49 -10.63
CA GLY A 74 14.41 -2.28 -10.74
C GLY A 74 15.65 -1.42 -10.88
N ASP A 75 15.61 -0.40 -11.76
CA ASP A 75 16.70 0.58 -11.94
C ASP A 75 17.00 1.36 -10.66
N ASN A 76 16.00 1.55 -9.80
CA ASN A 76 16.12 2.24 -8.52
C ASN A 76 16.33 1.30 -7.33
N GLY A 77 16.53 -0.01 -7.55
CA GLY A 77 16.74 -1.02 -6.51
C GLY A 77 15.54 -1.29 -5.59
N ILE A 78 14.33 -0.98 -6.05
CA ILE A 78 13.09 -1.07 -5.25
C ILE A 78 12.53 -2.49 -5.29
N GLY A 79 11.97 -2.92 -4.15
CA GLY A 79 11.15 -4.12 -4.09
C GLY A 79 11.93 -5.43 -3.90
N ARG A 80 13.19 -5.37 -3.48
CA ARG A 80 13.89 -6.50 -2.85
C ARG A 80 13.29 -6.75 -1.47
N LEU A 81 12.81 -7.96 -1.21
CA LEU A 81 12.26 -8.42 0.05
C LEU A 81 12.98 -9.70 0.48
N ASP A 82 13.28 -9.83 1.76
CA ASP A 82 13.82 -11.04 2.38
C ASP A 82 12.99 -11.33 3.63
N ILE A 83 12.27 -12.46 3.62
CA ILE A 83 11.34 -12.81 4.68
C ILE A 83 11.46 -14.28 5.08
N VAL A 84 11.18 -14.56 6.35
CA VAL A 84 10.85 -15.90 6.83
C VAL A 84 9.34 -15.98 6.97
N GLU A 85 8.69 -16.65 6.03
CA GLU A 85 7.24 -16.78 5.96
C GLU A 85 6.72 -18.07 6.58
N ASN A 86 5.41 -18.14 6.80
CA ASN A 86 4.73 -19.32 7.31
C ASN A 86 3.95 -19.98 6.18
N ARG A 87 4.43 -21.13 5.70
CA ARG A 87 3.73 -21.89 4.67
C ARG A 87 2.46 -22.50 5.23
N TYR A 88 1.45 -22.61 4.36
CA TYR A 88 0.16 -23.17 4.74
C TYR A 88 0.26 -24.63 5.24
N VAL A 89 1.24 -25.38 4.73
CA VAL A 89 1.54 -26.75 5.17
C VAL A 89 2.26 -26.84 6.54
N GLY A 90 2.38 -25.72 7.26
CA GLY A 90 2.78 -25.68 8.68
C GLY A 90 4.26 -25.42 8.96
N MET A 91 5.10 -25.32 7.93
CA MET A 91 6.54 -25.03 8.07
C MET A 91 6.88 -23.57 7.78
N LYS A 92 7.99 -23.10 8.34
CA LYS A 92 8.60 -21.83 7.94
C LYS A 92 9.51 -22.04 6.73
N SER A 93 9.62 -21.03 5.89
CA SER A 93 10.55 -21.01 4.76
C SER A 93 11.10 -19.59 4.61
N ARG A 94 12.39 -19.46 4.32
CA ARG A 94 12.98 -18.18 3.94
C ARG A 94 12.89 -18.04 2.43
N GLY A 95 12.36 -16.90 1.98
CA GLY A 95 12.25 -16.54 0.58
C GLY A 95 12.74 -15.12 0.36
N CYS A 96 13.43 -14.92 -0.75
CA CYS A 96 13.80 -13.60 -1.27
C CYS A 96 12.95 -13.29 -2.49
N TYR A 97 12.49 -12.05 -2.64
CA TYR A 97 11.55 -11.65 -3.70
C TYR A 97 11.96 -10.33 -4.34
N GLU A 98 11.79 -10.21 -5.65
CA GLU A 98 11.86 -8.96 -6.39
C GLU A 98 10.48 -8.60 -6.92
N THR A 99 9.84 -7.60 -6.31
CA THR A 99 8.50 -7.10 -6.70
C THR A 99 8.55 -5.58 -6.91
N PRO A 100 9.37 -5.06 -7.84
CA PRO A 100 9.60 -3.61 -8.00
C PRO A 100 8.31 -2.85 -8.32
N GLY A 101 7.59 -3.27 -9.36
CA GLY A 101 6.36 -2.62 -9.78
C GLY A 101 5.26 -2.72 -8.72
N GLY A 102 5.03 -3.92 -8.17
CA GLY A 102 4.04 -4.12 -7.11
C GLY A 102 4.32 -3.30 -5.84
N THR A 103 5.60 -3.10 -5.48
CA THR A 103 5.99 -2.25 -4.33
C THR A 103 5.62 -0.78 -4.57
N ILE A 104 5.83 -0.28 -5.78
CA ILE A 104 5.44 1.08 -6.17
C ILE A 104 3.91 1.19 -6.20
N MET A 105 3.23 0.25 -6.86
CA MET A 105 1.78 0.23 -7.00
C MET A 105 1.07 0.24 -5.65
N LEU A 106 1.50 -0.59 -4.69
CA LEU A 106 0.88 -0.64 -3.36
C LEU A 106 0.96 0.72 -2.63
N ARG A 107 2.12 1.37 -2.67
CA ARG A 107 2.30 2.69 -2.03
C ARG A 107 1.49 3.77 -2.73
N ALA A 108 1.45 3.75 -4.06
CA ALA A 108 0.67 4.71 -4.83
C ALA A 108 -0.84 4.50 -4.69
N HIS A 109 -1.30 3.25 -4.64
CA HIS A 109 -2.71 2.90 -4.46
C HIS A 109 -3.24 3.37 -3.11
N ARG A 110 -2.53 3.06 -2.02
CA ARG A 110 -2.84 3.64 -0.69
C ARG A 110 -2.76 5.17 -0.70
N ALA A 111 -1.97 5.74 -1.62
CA ALA A 111 -1.86 7.18 -1.71
C ALA A 111 -3.13 7.82 -2.28
N ILE A 112 -3.65 7.29 -3.37
CA ILE A 112 -4.88 7.82 -3.96
C ILE A 112 -6.08 7.57 -3.02
N GLU A 113 -6.15 6.40 -2.38
CA GLU A 113 -7.21 6.06 -1.43
C GLU A 113 -7.34 7.04 -0.27
N SER A 114 -6.23 7.65 0.19
CA SER A 114 -6.33 8.62 1.30
C SER A 114 -6.99 9.95 0.89
N LEU A 115 -7.17 10.21 -0.40
CA LEU A 115 -7.97 11.35 -0.85
C LEU A 115 -9.42 10.95 -1.05
N THR A 116 -9.70 9.70 -1.41
CA THR A 116 -10.99 9.32 -2.01
C THR A 116 -11.85 8.40 -1.15
N LEU A 117 -11.28 7.74 -0.14
CA LEU A 117 -12.04 6.90 0.79
C LEU A 117 -12.47 7.68 2.04
N ASP A 118 -13.68 7.39 2.51
CA ASP A 118 -14.10 7.80 3.85
C ASP A 118 -13.20 7.17 4.93
N ARG A 119 -13.10 7.82 6.10
CA ARG A 119 -12.27 7.35 7.21
C ARG A 119 -12.62 5.93 7.65
N GLU A 120 -13.91 5.64 7.88
CA GLU A 120 -14.32 4.32 8.40
C GLU A 120 -14.28 3.25 7.31
N GLU A 121 -14.50 3.63 6.06
CA GLU A 121 -14.27 2.77 4.89
C GLU A 121 -12.81 2.34 4.80
N ALA A 122 -11.87 3.29 4.88
CA ALA A 122 -10.43 3.00 4.84
C ALA A 122 -10.00 2.09 6.01
N HIS A 123 -10.49 2.36 7.22
CA HIS A 123 -10.20 1.53 8.39
C HIS A 123 -10.75 0.10 8.26
N LEU A 124 -11.97 -0.06 7.74
CA LEU A 124 -12.56 -1.37 7.52
C LEU A 124 -11.80 -2.13 6.43
N LYS A 125 -11.45 -1.47 5.33
CA LYS A 125 -10.64 -2.05 4.25
C LYS A 125 -9.31 -2.58 4.79
N ASP A 126 -8.61 -1.82 5.62
CA ASP A 126 -7.36 -2.26 6.26
C ASP A 126 -7.54 -3.49 7.17
N GLN A 127 -8.70 -3.66 7.81
CA GLN A 127 -9.01 -4.87 8.59
C GLN A 127 -9.24 -6.10 7.71
N LEU A 128 -9.81 -5.91 6.51
CA LEU A 128 -10.11 -6.99 5.56
C LEU A 128 -8.88 -7.44 4.76
N MET A 129 -7.95 -6.53 4.50
CA MET A 129 -6.76 -6.77 3.66
C MET A 129 -5.92 -7.98 4.08
N PRO A 130 -5.55 -8.17 5.37
CA PRO A 130 -4.79 -9.35 5.79
C PRO A 130 -5.53 -10.66 5.52
N LYS A 131 -6.87 -10.67 5.71
CA LYS A 131 -7.66 -11.87 5.45
C LYS A 131 -7.73 -12.17 3.94
N TYR A 132 -7.87 -11.15 3.11
CA TYR A 132 -7.83 -11.30 1.66
C TYR A 132 -6.49 -11.88 1.19
N ALA A 133 -5.37 -11.37 1.72
CA ALA A 133 -4.03 -11.88 1.42
C ALA A 133 -3.84 -13.34 1.89
N GLU A 134 -4.28 -13.70 3.09
CA GLU A 134 -4.23 -15.06 3.64
C GLU A 134 -4.97 -16.07 2.74
N VAL A 135 -6.18 -15.71 2.30
CA VAL A 135 -7.01 -16.58 1.44
C VAL A 135 -6.32 -16.83 0.09
N ILE A 136 -5.69 -15.82 -0.49
CA ILE A 136 -4.91 -15.97 -1.73
C ILE A 136 -3.66 -16.82 -1.51
N TYR A 137 -2.88 -16.53 -0.46
CA TYR A 137 -1.66 -17.27 -0.13
C TYR A 137 -1.92 -18.77 0.08
N ASN A 138 -3.04 -19.10 0.73
CA ASN A 138 -3.46 -20.49 0.95
C ASN A 138 -4.02 -21.19 -0.31
N GLY A 139 -4.05 -20.51 -1.47
CA GLY A 139 -4.49 -21.07 -2.75
C GLY A 139 -6.01 -21.03 -2.98
N TYR A 140 -6.77 -20.35 -2.12
CA TYR A 140 -8.23 -20.29 -2.19
C TYR A 140 -8.75 -19.18 -3.11
N TRP A 141 -8.11 -19.00 -4.28
CA TRP A 141 -8.52 -17.97 -5.25
C TRP A 141 -9.97 -18.14 -5.73
N TRP A 142 -10.51 -19.34 -5.81
CA TRP A 142 -11.90 -19.55 -6.28
C TRP A 142 -12.93 -19.72 -5.17
N SER A 143 -12.56 -19.52 -3.90
CA SER A 143 -13.45 -19.76 -2.78
C SER A 143 -14.56 -18.72 -2.60
N PRO A 144 -15.69 -19.07 -1.97
CA PRO A 144 -16.78 -18.13 -1.69
C PRO A 144 -16.35 -16.93 -0.84
N GLU A 145 -15.55 -17.15 0.21
CA GLU A 145 -15.09 -16.07 1.09
C GLU A 145 -14.16 -15.08 0.37
N ARG A 146 -13.33 -15.54 -0.58
CA ARG A 146 -12.56 -14.62 -1.44
C ARG A 146 -13.48 -13.75 -2.30
N ARG A 147 -14.53 -14.32 -2.89
CA ARG A 147 -15.51 -13.56 -3.70
C ARG A 147 -16.27 -12.54 -2.86
N MET A 148 -16.63 -12.88 -1.62
CA MET A 148 -17.26 -11.94 -0.68
C MET A 148 -16.33 -10.77 -0.37
N LEU A 149 -15.06 -11.04 -0.05
CA LEU A 149 -14.09 -9.98 0.21
C LEU A 149 -13.81 -9.15 -1.05
N GLN A 150 -13.74 -9.76 -2.24
CA GLN A 150 -13.58 -9.04 -3.50
C GLN A 150 -14.70 -8.03 -3.72
N ALA A 151 -15.96 -8.40 -3.49
CA ALA A 151 -17.08 -7.48 -3.65
C ALA A 151 -16.98 -6.27 -2.71
N ALA A 152 -16.48 -6.47 -1.48
CA ALA A 152 -16.20 -5.38 -0.56
C ALA A 152 -15.06 -4.49 -1.07
N ILE A 153 -13.98 -5.07 -1.59
CA ILE A 153 -12.87 -4.29 -2.18
C ILE A 153 -13.35 -3.51 -3.41
N ASP A 154 -14.06 -4.14 -4.35
CA ASP A 154 -14.57 -3.50 -5.57
C ASP A 154 -15.48 -2.30 -5.25
N GLU A 155 -16.26 -2.38 -4.18
CA GLU A 155 -17.08 -1.26 -3.69
C GLU A 155 -16.21 -0.05 -3.35
N THR A 156 -15.13 -0.27 -2.58
CA THR A 156 -14.23 0.81 -2.17
C THR A 156 -13.53 1.48 -3.35
N GLN A 157 -13.35 0.79 -4.47
CA GLN A 157 -12.57 1.32 -5.59
C GLN A 157 -13.35 2.25 -6.51
N LYS A 158 -14.68 2.36 -6.36
CA LYS A 158 -15.54 3.12 -7.29
C LYS A 158 -15.12 4.57 -7.55
N ASN A 159 -14.65 5.26 -6.50
CA ASN A 159 -14.23 6.66 -6.56
C ASN A 159 -12.71 6.84 -6.45
N VAL A 160 -11.94 5.75 -6.46
CA VAL A 160 -10.48 5.80 -6.40
C VAL A 160 -9.93 6.20 -7.77
N ALA A 161 -9.95 7.50 -8.05
CA ALA A 161 -9.51 8.10 -9.30
C ALA A 161 -8.66 9.35 -9.03
N GLY A 162 -7.68 9.63 -9.87
CA GLY A 162 -6.79 10.80 -9.73
C GLY A 162 -5.35 10.48 -10.10
N VAL A 163 -4.40 11.30 -9.63
CA VAL A 163 -2.98 11.14 -9.97
C VAL A 163 -2.13 11.14 -8.71
N VAL A 164 -1.21 10.19 -8.62
CA VAL A 164 -0.20 10.10 -7.54
C VAL A 164 1.18 10.30 -8.12
N ARG A 165 1.96 11.22 -7.54
CA ARG A 165 3.35 11.44 -7.89
C ARG A 165 4.27 10.70 -6.92
N MET A 166 5.08 9.80 -7.45
CA MET A 166 6.05 9.00 -6.72
C MET A 166 7.47 9.49 -6.99
N LYS A 167 8.33 9.41 -5.97
CA LYS A 167 9.77 9.60 -6.05
C LYS A 167 10.45 8.26 -5.78
N LEU A 168 11.19 7.75 -6.74
CA LEU A 168 11.93 6.50 -6.69
C LEU A 168 13.40 6.83 -6.46
N TYR A 169 14.01 6.24 -5.44
CA TYR A 169 15.41 6.52 -5.10
C TYR A 169 16.01 5.44 -4.21
N LYS A 170 17.11 4.82 -4.66
CA LYS A 170 17.98 3.89 -3.90
C LYS A 170 17.21 2.99 -2.92
N GLY A 171 16.40 2.09 -3.48
CA GLY A 171 15.59 1.11 -2.74
C GLY A 171 14.24 1.60 -2.25
N ASN A 172 13.93 2.89 -2.39
CA ASN A 172 12.75 3.50 -1.78
C ASN A 172 11.78 4.10 -2.82
N ALA A 173 10.47 3.94 -2.58
CA ALA A 173 9.39 4.53 -3.34
C ALA A 173 8.55 5.47 -2.45
N THR A 174 8.73 6.77 -2.56
CA THR A 174 8.10 7.77 -1.67
C THR A 174 6.97 8.50 -2.39
N VAL A 175 5.82 8.64 -1.74
CA VAL A 175 4.73 9.50 -2.23
C VAL A 175 5.14 10.97 -2.01
N VAL A 176 5.11 11.78 -3.06
CA VAL A 176 5.49 13.20 -3.02
C VAL A 176 4.40 14.14 -3.55
N GLY A 177 3.22 13.59 -3.84
CA GLY A 177 2.05 14.36 -4.24
C GLY A 177 0.89 13.45 -4.61
N ARG A 178 -0.32 13.96 -4.48
CA ARG A 178 -1.56 13.35 -4.96
C ARG A 178 -2.58 14.44 -5.27
N LYS A 179 -3.42 14.22 -6.26
CA LYS A 179 -4.53 15.10 -6.64
C LYS A 179 -5.68 14.26 -7.20
N SER A 180 -6.92 14.67 -6.94
CA SER A 180 -8.12 13.98 -7.39
C SER A 180 -9.29 14.95 -7.42
N ASP A 181 -10.15 14.84 -8.43
CA ASP A 181 -11.44 15.54 -8.47
C ASP A 181 -12.48 14.87 -7.54
N GLU A 182 -12.22 13.63 -7.10
CA GLU A 182 -13.00 12.87 -6.12
C GLU A 182 -12.45 13.05 -4.69
N SER A 183 -11.65 14.09 -4.45
CA SER A 183 -11.02 14.27 -3.15
C SER A 183 -12.02 14.69 -2.07
N LEU A 184 -11.97 13.97 -0.96
CA LEU A 184 -12.63 14.30 0.31
C LEU A 184 -11.77 15.24 1.18
N PHE A 185 -10.56 15.60 0.73
CA PHE A 185 -9.73 16.59 1.41
C PHE A 185 -10.18 17.98 0.99
N ASP A 186 -10.64 18.76 1.97
CA ASP A 186 -11.07 20.14 1.78
C ASP A 186 -10.12 21.09 2.52
N GLU A 187 -9.33 21.85 1.75
CA GLU A 187 -8.39 22.83 2.27
C GLU A 187 -9.08 23.90 3.13
N SER A 188 -10.32 24.27 2.82
CA SER A 188 -11.06 25.30 3.56
C SER A 188 -11.47 24.83 4.96
N ILE A 189 -11.64 23.51 5.16
CA ILE A 189 -11.95 22.91 6.46
C ILE A 189 -10.67 22.57 7.23
N ALA A 190 -9.62 22.14 6.53
CA ALA A 190 -8.38 21.68 7.14
C ALA A 190 -7.38 22.82 7.46
N THR A 191 -7.62 24.03 6.95
CA THR A 191 -6.72 25.17 7.14
C THR A 191 -6.59 25.57 8.61
N PHE A 192 -5.40 26.05 8.98
CA PHE A 192 -5.14 26.72 10.26
C PHE A 192 -5.26 28.25 10.15
N GLU A 193 -5.56 28.76 8.96
CA GLU A 193 -5.87 30.16 8.71
C GLU A 193 -7.36 30.45 8.97
N ASP A 194 -7.86 31.64 8.64
CA ASP A 194 -9.29 31.95 8.78
C ASP A 194 -10.11 31.05 7.85
N ASP A 195 -10.84 30.10 8.43
CA ASP A 195 -11.69 29.13 7.73
C ASP A 195 -13.06 29.72 7.35
N ALA A 196 -13.29 31.01 7.63
CA ALA A 196 -14.56 31.71 7.48
C ALA A 196 -15.74 30.99 8.17
N GLY A 197 -15.47 30.19 9.20
CA GLY A 197 -16.46 29.39 9.91
C GLY A 197 -16.81 28.05 9.26
N ALA A 198 -15.98 27.53 8.35
CA ALA A 198 -16.17 26.21 7.74
C ALA A 198 -16.17 25.07 8.77
N TYR A 199 -15.41 25.20 9.87
CA TYR A 199 -15.38 24.24 10.97
C TYR A 199 -15.75 24.88 12.32
N ASN A 200 -16.92 24.51 12.86
CA ASN A 200 -17.32 24.98 14.19
C ASN A 200 -16.59 24.22 15.32
N GLN A 201 -15.49 24.80 15.79
CA GLN A 201 -14.66 24.23 16.86
C GLN A 201 -15.42 23.98 18.18
N LYS A 202 -16.54 24.67 18.43
CA LYS A 202 -17.33 24.46 19.67
C LYS A 202 -17.98 23.09 19.72
N ASP A 203 -18.26 22.48 18.57
CA ASP A 203 -18.89 21.16 18.50
C ASP A 203 -17.93 20.05 18.99
N ALA A 204 -16.61 20.30 18.94
CA ALA A 204 -15.59 19.37 19.41
C ALA A 204 -15.73 19.07 20.92
N GLU A 205 -16.13 20.04 21.76
CA GLU A 205 -16.28 19.81 23.20
C GLU A 205 -17.36 18.76 23.49
N GLY A 206 -18.51 18.87 22.82
CA GLY A 206 -19.60 17.91 22.94
C GLY A 206 -19.19 16.52 22.45
N PHE A 207 -18.53 16.47 21.29
CA PHE A 207 -17.99 15.23 20.71
C PHE A 207 -17.03 14.52 21.68
N ILE A 208 -16.03 15.24 22.22
CA ILE A 208 -15.05 14.68 23.17
C ILE A 208 -15.75 14.12 24.40
N LYS A 209 -16.71 14.86 24.98
CA LYS A 209 -17.45 14.42 26.18
C LYS A 209 -18.23 13.13 25.92
N LEU A 210 -18.87 13.00 24.77
CA LEU A 210 -19.64 11.82 24.40
C LEU A 210 -18.72 10.62 24.10
N ASN A 211 -17.65 10.81 23.34
CA ASN A 211 -16.72 9.74 23.01
C ASN A 211 -16.01 9.17 24.26
N ALA A 212 -15.65 10.05 25.20
CA ALA A 212 -15.02 9.69 26.47
C ALA A 212 -16.00 9.10 27.50
N LEU A 213 -17.32 9.11 27.26
CA LEU A 213 -18.33 8.75 28.26
C LEU A 213 -18.11 7.36 28.86
N ARG A 214 -17.86 6.36 28.01
CA ARG A 214 -17.60 4.97 28.46
C ARG A 214 -16.34 4.85 29.32
N LEU A 215 -15.33 5.68 29.05
CA LEU A 215 -14.07 5.69 29.80
C LEU A 215 -14.28 6.34 31.18
N ARG A 216 -15.00 7.46 31.21
CA ARG A 216 -15.36 8.17 32.46
C ARG A 216 -16.20 7.29 33.40
N ILE A 217 -17.15 6.51 32.88
CA ILE A 217 -17.95 5.57 33.67
C ILE A 217 -17.06 4.50 34.31
N ALA A 218 -16.13 3.91 33.55
CA ALA A 218 -15.22 2.89 34.06
C ALA A 218 -14.32 3.45 35.18
N ALA A 219 -13.74 4.63 34.97
CA ALA A 219 -12.94 5.33 35.96
C ALA A 219 -13.74 5.66 37.23
N GLY A 220 -14.98 6.16 37.08
CA GLY A 220 -15.88 6.45 38.21
C GLY A 220 -16.27 5.21 39.04
N LYS A 221 -16.21 4.01 38.45
CA LYS A 221 -16.39 2.73 39.16
C LYS A 221 -15.08 2.17 39.76
N GLY A 222 -14.00 2.95 39.76
CA GLY A 222 -12.71 2.53 40.32
C GLY A 222 -11.94 1.51 39.48
N ARG A 223 -12.34 1.25 38.22
CA ARG A 223 -11.57 0.37 37.33
C ARG A 223 -10.33 1.13 36.84
N LYS A 224 -9.14 0.66 37.23
CA LYS A 224 -7.88 1.21 36.73
C LYS A 224 -7.80 1.00 35.22
N GLN A 225 -7.68 2.10 34.48
CA GLN A 225 -7.25 2.10 33.09
C GLN A 225 -5.76 2.43 33.13
N SER A 226 -4.93 1.40 33.30
CA SER A 226 -3.47 1.49 33.24
C SER A 226 -3.02 1.63 31.80
#